data_AF-A0A967NZ31-F1
#
_entry.id   AF-A0A967NZ31-F1
#
_cell.length_a   1.000
_cell.length_b   1.000
_cell.length_c   1.000
_cell.angle_alpha   90.00
_cell.angle_beta   90.00
_cell.angle_gamma   90.00
#
_symmetry.space_group_name_H-M   'P 1'
#
loop_
_entity.id
_entity.type
_entity.pdbx_description
1 polymer ?
#
loop_
_entity_poly.entity_id
_entity_poly.type
_entity_poly.pdbx_seq_one_letter_code
_entity_poly.pdbx_strand_id
1 'polypeptide(L)'
;MEETTKYVNVEWLRENFPCMMACPVHTEAGRYVHLIAQGRYAEAYRVARAPNPFASICGRICAAPCEGVCRRGKLDQPIAIRALKRFVTERFGVESMIDVIKLQEVLRPRIKPKNKKVAIIGAGPAGLSCAHDLALMGYQVSVIEKHKVPGGMLRLGVPEYRLPRELIRLEINAILSLGVNLQLGKALGRDFYLKDLRNAGYDAIFLAMGAHKNRVLNIEGIQADGILNAIDYLLNVNLGY
;
A
#
# COMPACT_ATOMS: atom_id res chain seq x y z
N MET A 1 -33.75 -34.05 7.78
CA MET A 1 -32.95 -32.82 7.76
C MET A 1 -32.42 -32.68 6.36
N GLU A 2 -33.04 -31.84 5.53
CA GLU A 2 -32.49 -31.51 4.21
C GLU A 2 -31.18 -30.78 4.42
N GLU A 3 -30.10 -31.38 3.93
CA GLU A 3 -28.78 -30.78 3.91
C GLU A 3 -28.80 -29.67 2.85
N THR A 4 -29.28 -28.49 3.23
CA THR A 4 -29.17 -27.29 2.39
C THR A 4 -27.70 -26.90 2.31
N THR A 5 -26.97 -27.50 1.37
CA THR A 5 -25.65 -27.06 0.97
C THR A 5 -25.78 -25.62 0.48
N LYS A 6 -25.43 -24.64 1.32
CA LYS A 6 -25.41 -23.22 0.93
C LYS A 6 -24.45 -23.07 -0.24
N TYR A 7 -24.97 -22.68 -1.40
CA TYR A 7 -24.17 -22.40 -2.57
C TYR A 7 -23.44 -21.07 -2.37
N VAL A 8 -22.16 -21.13 -2.01
CA VAL A 8 -21.31 -19.96 -1.80
C VAL A 8 -20.86 -19.43 -3.18
N ASN A 9 -21.61 -18.49 -3.74
CA ASN A 9 -21.26 -17.78 -4.97
C ASN A 9 -20.80 -16.34 -4.68
N VAL A 10 -20.39 -15.60 -5.72
CA VAL A 10 -19.93 -14.20 -5.59
C VAL A 10 -20.99 -13.30 -4.97
N GLU A 11 -22.26 -13.52 -5.31
CA GLU A 11 -23.37 -12.73 -4.79
C GLU A 11 -23.53 -12.96 -3.28
N TRP A 12 -23.49 -14.22 -2.86
CA TRP A 12 -23.52 -14.59 -1.46
C TRP A 12 -22.37 -13.94 -0.67
N LEU A 13 -21.15 -13.90 -1.23
CA LEU A 13 -20.01 -13.21 -0.60
C LEU A 13 -20.23 -11.70 -0.48
N ARG A 14 -20.82 -11.06 -1.50
CA ARG A 14 -21.17 -9.62 -1.48
C ARG A 14 -22.17 -9.28 -0.40
N GLU A 15 -23.24 -10.07 -0.28
CA GLU A 15 -24.26 -9.87 0.73
C GLU A 15 -23.74 -10.13 2.15
N ASN A 16 -22.93 -11.19 2.31
CA ASN A 16 -22.53 -11.66 3.63
C ASN A 16 -21.29 -10.97 4.18
N PHE A 17 -20.40 -10.46 3.33
CA PHE A 17 -19.16 -9.78 3.71
C PHE A 17 -19.00 -8.40 3.05
N PRO A 18 -19.95 -7.47 3.24
CA PRO A 18 -19.96 -6.18 2.55
C PRO A 18 -18.68 -5.38 2.82
N CYS A 19 -18.16 -5.42 4.05
CA CYS A 19 -16.92 -4.73 4.42
C CYS A 19 -15.68 -5.25 3.68
N MET A 20 -15.60 -6.55 3.40
CA MET A 20 -14.50 -7.15 2.63
C MET A 20 -14.64 -6.76 1.16
N MET A 21 -15.86 -6.77 0.62
CA MET A 21 -16.11 -6.46 -0.79
C MET A 21 -15.94 -4.98 -1.12
N ALA A 22 -16.22 -4.07 -0.20
CA ALA A 22 -15.93 -2.65 -0.36
C ALA A 22 -14.45 -2.31 -0.17
N CYS A 23 -13.64 -3.21 0.40
CA CYS A 23 -12.21 -3.01 0.51
C CYS A 23 -11.54 -3.28 -0.85
N PRO A 24 -10.81 -2.31 -1.45
CA PRO A 24 -10.20 -2.51 -2.77
C PRO A 24 -9.18 -3.66 -2.86
N VAL A 25 -8.63 -4.06 -1.71
CA VAL A 25 -7.66 -5.17 -1.58
C VAL A 25 -8.29 -6.38 -0.87
N HIS A 26 -9.62 -6.43 -0.77
CA HIS A 26 -10.37 -7.54 -0.18
C HIS A 26 -9.87 -7.97 1.21
N THR A 27 -9.46 -7.02 2.06
CA THR A 27 -9.10 -7.35 3.44
C THR A 27 -10.31 -7.90 4.19
N GLU A 28 -10.15 -9.05 4.83
CA GLU A 28 -11.19 -9.70 5.65
C GLU A 28 -11.46 -8.94 6.95
N ALA A 29 -12.14 -7.79 6.86
CA ALA A 29 -12.36 -6.90 7.99
C ALA A 29 -13.12 -7.54 9.15
N GLY A 30 -14.21 -8.26 8.85
CA GLY A 30 -14.96 -8.99 9.87
C GLY A 30 -14.10 -10.01 10.62
N ARG A 31 -13.18 -10.69 9.92
CA ARG A 31 -12.31 -11.71 10.51
C ARG A 31 -11.31 -11.11 11.49
N TYR A 32 -10.56 -10.07 11.11
CA TYR A 32 -9.61 -9.49 12.07
C TYR A 32 -10.31 -8.74 13.21
N VAL A 33 -11.47 -8.12 12.97
CA VAL A 33 -12.27 -7.51 14.05
C VAL A 33 -12.73 -8.56 15.06
N HIS A 34 -13.18 -9.73 14.58
CA HIS A 34 -13.55 -10.84 15.46
C HIS A 34 -12.36 -11.37 16.27
N LEU A 35 -11.19 -11.52 15.63
CA LEU A 35 -9.96 -11.92 16.32
C LEU A 35 -9.53 -10.91 17.39
N ILE A 36 -9.72 -9.60 17.14
CA ILE A 36 -9.49 -8.56 18.16
C ILE A 36 -10.43 -8.77 19.36
N ALA A 37 -11.72 -9.01 19.12
CA ALA A 37 -12.69 -9.26 20.19
C ALA A 37 -12.35 -10.51 21.04
N GLN A 38 -11.64 -11.49 20.46
CA GLN A 38 -11.14 -12.68 21.15
C GLN A 38 -9.78 -12.47 21.83
N GLY A 39 -9.19 -11.27 21.78
CA GLY A 39 -7.84 -11.01 22.30
C GLY A 39 -6.69 -11.58 21.46
N ARG A 40 -6.99 -12.14 20.27
CA ARG A 40 -6.02 -12.80 19.37
C ARG A 40 -5.37 -11.79 18.41
N TYR A 41 -4.68 -10.80 18.98
CA TYR A 41 -4.21 -9.62 18.24
C TYR A 41 -3.14 -9.92 17.17
N ALA A 42 -2.21 -10.84 17.44
CA ALA A 42 -1.18 -11.22 16.46
C ALA A 42 -1.80 -11.84 15.21
N GLU A 43 -2.82 -12.69 15.38
CA GLU A 43 -3.55 -13.29 14.27
C GLU A 43 -4.41 -12.27 13.53
N ALA A 44 -5.04 -11.34 14.26
CA ALA A 44 -5.77 -10.23 13.67
C ALA A 44 -4.87 -9.37 12.77
N TYR A 45 -3.64 -9.06 13.23
CA TYR A 45 -2.64 -8.37 12.42
C TYR A 45 -2.30 -9.15 11.15
N ARG A 46 -2.03 -10.45 11.25
CA ARG A 46 -1.73 -11.30 10.08
C ARG A 46 -2.85 -11.26 9.05
N VAL A 47 -4.11 -11.34 9.47
CA VAL A 47 -5.29 -11.23 8.58
C VAL A 47 -5.37 -9.85 7.94
N ALA A 48 -5.16 -8.77 8.71
CA ALA A 48 -5.22 -7.41 8.20
C ALA A 48 -4.09 -7.07 7.21
N ARG A 49 -2.90 -7.66 7.41
CA ARG A 49 -1.68 -7.42 6.64
C ARG A 49 -1.54 -8.32 5.42
N ALA A 50 -2.17 -9.50 5.42
CA ALA A 50 -2.01 -10.51 4.37
C ALA A 50 -2.21 -9.98 2.94
N PRO A 51 -3.29 -9.25 2.61
CA PRO A 51 -3.51 -8.79 1.24
C PRO A 51 -2.92 -7.39 0.94
N ASN A 52 -2.26 -6.76 1.92
CA ASN A 52 -1.87 -5.36 1.79
C ASN A 52 -0.51 -5.09 2.42
N PRO A 53 0.53 -4.77 1.62
CA PRO A 53 1.84 -4.44 2.13
C PRO A 53 1.88 -3.22 3.05
N PHE A 54 0.87 -2.36 2.98
CA PHE A 54 0.79 -1.06 3.66
C PHE A 54 -0.32 -1.02 4.71
N ALA A 55 -0.51 -2.10 5.46
CA ALA A 55 -1.60 -2.17 6.45
C ALA A 55 -1.50 -1.07 7.51
N SER A 56 -0.30 -0.73 7.98
CA SER A 56 -0.08 0.32 8.99
C SER A 56 -0.39 1.71 8.45
N ILE A 57 -0.08 1.96 7.18
CA ILE A 57 -0.45 3.20 6.49
C ILE A 57 -1.96 3.28 6.29
N CYS A 58 -2.60 2.20 5.83
CA CYS A 58 -4.04 2.15 5.66
C CYS A 58 -4.80 2.27 6.99
N GLY A 59 -4.22 1.85 8.13
CA GLY A 59 -4.78 2.12 9.45
C GLY A 59 -4.88 3.63 9.78
N ARG A 60 -4.14 4.49 9.08
CA ARG A 60 -4.10 5.94 9.34
C ARG A 60 -4.85 6.75 8.30
N ILE A 61 -4.62 6.48 7.02
CA ILE A 61 -5.08 7.37 5.94
C ILE A 61 -6.09 6.76 4.97
N CYS A 62 -6.50 5.50 5.16
CA CYS A 62 -7.53 4.89 4.31
C CYS A 62 -8.85 5.66 4.40
N ALA A 63 -9.58 5.82 3.30
CA ALA A 63 -10.92 6.42 3.29
C ALA A 63 -12.00 5.53 3.94
N ALA A 64 -11.63 4.33 4.38
CA ALA A 64 -12.48 3.36 5.07
C ALA A 64 -13.81 3.05 4.35
N PRO A 65 -13.81 2.71 3.04
CA PRO A 65 -15.04 2.38 2.32
C PRO A 65 -15.79 1.18 2.93
N CYS A 66 -15.07 0.29 3.62
CA CYS A 66 -15.61 -0.82 4.38
C CYS A 66 -16.53 -0.41 5.54
N GLU A 67 -16.32 0.78 6.13
CA GLU A 67 -17.16 1.31 7.21
C GLU A 67 -18.49 1.83 6.65
N GLY A 68 -18.47 2.47 5.47
CA GLY A 68 -19.67 2.98 4.80
C GLY A 68 -20.71 1.91 4.43
N VAL A 69 -20.26 0.66 4.23
CA VAL A 69 -21.14 -0.50 3.94
C VAL A 69 -21.30 -1.44 5.14
N CYS A 70 -20.87 -1.03 6.33
CA CYS A 70 -20.89 -1.89 7.51
C CYS A 70 -22.33 -2.25 7.91
N ARG A 71 -22.63 -3.55 8.02
CA ARG A 71 -23.97 -4.04 8.41
C ARG A 71 -24.44 -3.48 9.76
N ARG A 72 -23.51 -3.29 10.72
CA ARG A 72 -23.82 -2.71 12.04
C ARG A 72 -24.31 -1.27 11.93
N GLY A 73 -23.83 -0.51 10.94
CA GLY A 73 -24.28 0.85 10.67
C GLY A 73 -25.76 0.98 10.29
N LYS A 74 -26.44 -0.14 9.94
CA LYS A 74 -27.89 -0.15 9.76
C LYS A 74 -28.69 -0.22 11.08
N LEU A 75 -28.02 -0.56 12.19
CA LEU A 75 -28.64 -0.65 13.52
C LEU A 75 -28.31 0.60 14.34
N ASP A 76 -27.03 0.96 14.42
CA ASP A 76 -26.55 2.13 15.15
C ASP A 76 -25.39 2.83 14.42
N GLN A 77 -24.15 2.39 14.60
CA GLN A 77 -22.96 3.00 14.01
C GLN A 77 -22.06 1.94 13.36
N PRO A 78 -21.39 2.26 12.25
CA PRO A 78 -20.37 1.39 11.69
C PRO A 78 -19.29 1.03 12.70
N ILE A 79 -18.76 -0.19 12.58
CA ILE A 79 -17.55 -0.56 13.29
C ILE A 79 -16.41 0.35 12.82
N ALA A 80 -15.59 0.85 13.75
CA ALA A 80 -14.39 1.64 13.46
C ALA A 80 -13.24 0.75 12.93
N ILE A 81 -13.48 0.11 11.78
CA ILE A 81 -12.61 -0.88 11.12
C ILE A 81 -11.20 -0.33 10.90
N ARG A 82 -11.06 0.92 10.44
CA ARG A 82 -9.76 1.57 10.22
C ARG A 82 -9.01 1.78 11.54
N ALA A 83 -9.70 2.20 12.60
CA ALA A 83 -9.11 2.40 13.92
C ALA A 83 -8.67 1.06 14.54
N LEU A 84 -9.47 0.01 14.39
CA LEU A 84 -9.13 -1.34 14.83
C LEU A 84 -7.94 -1.92 14.04
N LYS A 85 -7.83 -1.62 12.74
CA LYS A 85 -6.65 -1.94 11.94
C LYS A 85 -5.41 -1.24 12.50
N ARG A 86 -5.51 0.05 12.80
CA ARG A 86 -4.41 0.82 13.42
C ARG A 86 -4.00 0.24 14.77
N PHE A 87 -4.97 -0.12 15.62
CA PHE A 87 -4.72 -0.73 16.92
C PHE A 87 -3.85 -1.99 16.82
N VAL A 88 -4.16 -2.90 15.87
CA VAL A 88 -3.35 -4.12 15.70
C VAL A 88 -2.00 -3.85 15.05
N THR A 89 -1.91 -2.90 14.11
CA THR A 89 -0.63 -2.56 13.47
C THR A 89 0.32 -1.82 14.42
N GLU A 90 -0.19 -0.99 15.33
CA GLU A 90 0.66 -0.36 16.34
C GLU A 90 1.27 -1.37 17.32
N ARG A 91 0.61 -2.53 17.51
CA ARG A 91 1.11 -3.60 18.38
C ARG A 91 1.96 -4.66 17.68
N PHE A 92 1.73 -4.92 16.39
CA PHE A 92 2.35 -6.04 15.68
C PHE A 92 2.90 -5.69 14.29
N GLY A 93 2.66 -4.47 13.82
CA GLY A 93 3.14 -3.96 12.54
C GLY A 93 4.59 -3.51 12.56
N VAL A 94 5.01 -2.88 11.47
CA VAL A 94 6.39 -2.41 11.32
C VAL A 94 6.76 -1.34 12.36
N GLU A 95 5.78 -0.65 12.93
CA GLU A 95 5.96 0.35 13.98
C GLU A 95 6.09 -0.20 15.40
N SER A 96 5.84 -1.50 15.62
CA SER A 96 5.76 -2.05 16.99
C SER A 96 7.11 -2.39 17.62
N MET A 97 8.22 -2.19 16.90
CA MET A 97 9.58 -2.58 17.31
C MET A 97 9.72 -4.05 17.74
N ILE A 98 8.72 -4.89 17.50
CA ILE A 98 8.81 -6.34 17.70
C ILE A 98 9.86 -6.85 16.72
N ASP A 99 10.80 -7.63 17.27
CA ASP A 99 12.01 -8.09 16.61
C ASP A 99 11.74 -8.50 15.16
N VAL A 100 12.39 -7.82 14.23
CA VAL A 100 12.22 -7.94 12.77
C VAL A 100 12.40 -9.40 12.31
N ILE A 101 13.13 -10.19 13.11
CA ILE A 101 13.35 -11.63 12.96
C ILE A 101 12.02 -12.42 13.01
N LYS A 102 11.06 -12.06 13.88
CA LYS A 102 9.74 -12.72 13.91
C LYS A 102 8.86 -12.35 12.73
N LEU A 103 9.01 -11.14 12.19
CA LEU A 103 8.36 -10.77 10.92
C LEU A 103 8.97 -11.55 9.75
N GLN A 104 10.29 -11.81 9.76
CA GLN A 104 10.94 -12.63 8.71
C GLN A 104 10.41 -14.08 8.67
N GLU A 105 10.08 -14.69 9.80
CA GLU A 105 9.43 -16.02 9.83
C GLU A 105 8.01 -16.00 9.22
N VAL A 106 7.30 -14.87 9.31
CA VAL A 106 5.98 -14.69 8.69
C VAL A 106 6.09 -14.31 7.21
N LEU A 107 7.17 -13.62 6.80
CA LEU A 107 7.34 -13.00 5.48
C LEU A 107 8.29 -13.73 4.53
N ARG A 108 9.05 -14.73 5.00
CA ARG A 108 9.86 -15.59 4.12
C ARG A 108 9.18 -16.95 3.94
N PRO A 109 8.18 -17.06 3.04
CA PRO A 109 7.90 -18.38 2.47
C PRO A 109 9.20 -18.92 1.85
N ARG A 110 9.29 -20.23 1.63
CA ARG A 110 10.37 -20.78 0.80
C ARG A 110 10.21 -20.23 -0.62
N ILE A 111 10.77 -19.06 -0.88
CA ILE A 111 10.72 -18.37 -2.16
C ILE A 111 11.54 -19.22 -3.14
N LYS A 112 10.87 -19.83 -4.11
CA LYS A 112 11.55 -20.53 -5.20
C LYS A 112 11.96 -19.48 -6.24
N PRO A 113 13.26 -19.26 -6.49
CA PRO A 113 13.70 -18.29 -7.48
C PRO A 113 13.18 -18.66 -8.87
N LYS A 114 12.66 -17.67 -9.60
CA LYS A 114 12.17 -17.86 -10.98
C LYS A 114 13.19 -17.48 -12.05
N ASN A 115 14.35 -16.94 -11.66
CA ASN A 115 15.39 -16.46 -12.57
C ASN A 115 14.89 -15.49 -13.65
N LYS A 116 13.89 -14.66 -13.29
CA LYS A 116 13.25 -13.67 -14.16
C LYS A 116 13.32 -12.30 -13.51
N LYS A 117 13.62 -11.27 -14.31
CA LYS A 117 13.86 -9.90 -13.86
C LYS A 117 12.67 -9.01 -14.20
N VAL A 118 12.22 -8.21 -13.22
CA VAL A 118 11.14 -7.24 -13.41
C VAL A 118 11.61 -5.85 -13.00
N ALA A 119 11.43 -4.87 -13.88
CA ALA A 119 11.65 -3.47 -13.60
C ALA A 119 10.31 -2.80 -13.25
N ILE A 120 10.29 -2.01 -12.18
CA ILE A 120 9.13 -1.24 -11.73
C ILE A 120 9.52 0.23 -11.76
N ILE A 121 8.76 1.06 -12.46
CA ILE A 121 9.05 2.49 -12.63
C ILE A 121 8.13 3.30 -11.71
N GLY A 122 8.69 3.84 -10.62
CA GLY A 122 8.00 4.57 -9.57
C GLY A 122 7.94 3.78 -8.25
N ALA A 123 8.42 4.39 -7.18
CA ALA A 123 8.43 3.84 -5.81
C ALA A 123 7.24 4.36 -4.97
N GLY A 124 6.08 4.57 -5.61
CA GLY A 124 4.81 4.85 -4.92
C GLY A 124 4.10 3.57 -4.42
N PRO A 125 2.91 3.69 -3.82
CA PRO A 125 2.14 2.55 -3.31
C PRO A 125 1.98 1.42 -4.33
N ALA A 126 1.58 1.73 -5.57
CA ALA A 126 1.37 0.72 -6.60
C ALA A 126 2.66 -0.03 -6.96
N GLY A 127 3.76 0.70 -7.17
CA GLY A 127 5.05 0.10 -7.54
C GLY A 127 5.62 -0.75 -6.41
N LEU A 128 5.54 -0.28 -5.17
CA LEU A 128 6.03 -1.02 -4.01
C LEU A 128 5.16 -2.23 -3.66
N SER A 129 3.84 -2.15 -3.82
CA SER A 129 2.97 -3.33 -3.68
C SER A 129 3.28 -4.39 -4.74
N CYS A 130 3.45 -3.98 -6.00
CA CYS A 130 3.88 -4.87 -7.07
C CYS A 130 5.24 -5.50 -6.76
N ALA A 131 6.19 -4.71 -6.23
CA ALA A 131 7.51 -5.20 -5.84
C ALA A 131 7.45 -6.25 -4.73
N HIS A 132 6.63 -6.00 -3.69
CA HIS A 132 6.38 -6.92 -2.60
C HIS A 132 5.87 -8.28 -3.12
N ASP A 133 4.80 -8.27 -3.91
CA ASP A 133 4.17 -9.51 -4.37
C ASP A 133 5.09 -10.30 -5.32
N LEU A 134 5.76 -9.61 -6.25
CA LEU A 134 6.71 -10.25 -7.17
C LEU A 134 7.94 -10.81 -6.44
N ALA A 135 8.44 -10.13 -5.41
CA ALA A 135 9.53 -10.66 -4.60
C ALA A 135 9.10 -11.95 -3.85
N LEU A 136 7.90 -11.97 -3.26
CA LEU A 136 7.34 -13.18 -2.64
C LEU A 136 7.12 -14.33 -3.63
N MET A 137 6.86 -14.01 -4.90
CA MET A 137 6.75 -14.99 -5.98
C MET A 137 8.11 -15.45 -6.54
N GLY A 138 9.24 -14.89 -6.07
CA GLY A 138 10.60 -15.30 -6.45
C GLY A 138 11.18 -14.64 -7.69
N TYR A 139 10.63 -13.50 -8.11
CA TYR A 139 11.22 -12.68 -9.17
C TYR A 139 12.34 -11.78 -8.63
N GLN A 140 13.31 -11.46 -9.48
CA GLN A 140 14.31 -10.43 -9.19
C GLN A 140 13.73 -9.07 -9.54
N VAL A 141 13.45 -8.25 -8.53
CA VAL A 141 12.73 -6.98 -8.71
C VAL A 141 13.67 -5.80 -8.54
N SER A 142 13.63 -4.86 -9.50
CA SER A 142 14.25 -3.54 -9.36
C SER A 142 13.20 -2.45 -9.48
N VAL A 143 13.14 -1.56 -8.48
CA VAL A 143 12.30 -0.36 -8.47
C VAL A 143 13.16 0.84 -8.81
N ILE A 144 12.76 1.63 -9.80
CA ILE A 144 13.47 2.82 -10.27
C ILE A 144 12.59 4.04 -10.04
N GLU A 145 13.10 5.02 -9.29
CA GLU A 145 12.34 6.18 -8.81
C GLU A 145 13.05 7.49 -9.19
N LYS A 146 12.26 8.47 -9.65
CA LYS A 146 12.74 9.80 -10.09
C LYS A 146 13.26 10.64 -8.92
N HIS A 147 12.58 10.60 -7.78
CA HIS A 147 12.91 11.41 -6.61
C HIS A 147 14.06 10.79 -5.80
N LYS A 148 14.68 11.60 -4.93
CA LYS A 148 15.73 11.14 -3.99
C LYS A 148 15.17 10.34 -2.80
N VAL A 149 13.85 10.18 -2.72
CA VAL A 149 13.18 9.47 -1.64
C VAL A 149 12.06 8.59 -2.21
N PRO A 150 11.88 7.36 -1.71
CA PRO A 150 10.77 6.50 -2.10
C PRO A 150 9.48 6.86 -1.33
N GLY A 151 8.37 6.23 -1.72
CA GLY A 151 7.05 6.37 -1.10
C GLY A 151 6.04 7.12 -1.97
N GLY A 152 6.49 7.78 -3.03
CA GLY A 152 5.63 8.56 -3.93
C GLY A 152 4.73 9.54 -3.14
N MET A 153 3.45 9.61 -3.47
CA MET A 153 2.52 10.53 -2.81
C MET A 153 2.28 10.26 -1.31
N LEU A 154 2.63 9.08 -0.78
CA LEU A 154 2.62 8.87 0.67
C LEU A 154 3.57 9.83 1.38
N ARG A 155 4.75 10.06 0.79
CA ARG A 155 5.77 10.96 1.33
C ARG A 155 5.66 12.37 0.77
N LEU A 156 5.39 12.48 -0.53
CA LEU A 156 5.43 13.73 -1.28
C LEU A 156 4.13 14.53 -1.21
N GLY A 157 2.98 13.87 -0.97
CA GLY A 157 1.66 14.50 -0.95
C GLY A 157 1.02 14.55 0.42
N VAL A 158 1.13 13.47 1.22
CA VAL A 158 0.47 13.41 2.52
C VAL A 158 1.27 14.17 3.58
N PRO A 159 0.65 15.13 4.30
CA PRO A 159 1.30 15.84 5.40
C PRO A 159 1.76 14.92 6.53
N GLU A 160 2.89 15.25 7.14
CA GLU A 160 3.53 14.42 8.17
C GLU A 160 2.66 14.19 9.40
N TYR A 161 1.90 15.20 9.84
CA TYR A 161 0.99 15.06 10.99
C TYR A 161 -0.13 14.02 10.75
N ARG A 162 -0.45 13.70 9.49
CA ARG A 162 -1.39 12.61 9.15
C ARG A 162 -0.69 11.28 8.95
N LEU A 163 0.53 11.31 8.41
CA LEU A 163 1.31 10.12 8.07
C LEU A 163 2.80 10.32 8.38
N PRO A 164 3.28 9.82 9.53
CA PRO A 164 4.67 10.00 9.96
C PRO A 164 5.68 9.46 8.94
N ARG A 165 6.79 10.19 8.72
CA ARG A 165 7.83 9.80 7.75
C ARG A 165 8.53 8.51 8.13
N GLU A 166 8.75 8.31 9.43
CA GLU A 166 9.34 7.09 9.96
C GLU A 166 8.47 5.86 9.69
N LEU A 167 7.15 5.96 9.81
CA LEU A 167 6.26 4.86 9.48
C LEU A 167 6.36 4.47 7.98
N ILE A 168 6.36 5.48 7.09
CA ILE A 168 6.53 5.24 5.65
C ILE A 168 7.87 4.54 5.39
N ARG A 169 8.94 5.00 6.02
CA ARG A 169 10.29 4.40 5.91
C ARG A 169 10.28 2.94 6.36
N LEU A 170 9.63 2.63 7.48
CA LEU A 170 9.55 1.27 8.02
C LEU A 170 8.79 0.31 7.10
N GLU A 171 7.63 0.72 6.55
CA GLU A 171 6.88 -0.10 5.57
C GLU A 171 7.70 -0.36 4.31
N ILE A 172 8.37 0.67 3.79
CA ILE A 172 9.23 0.53 2.60
C ILE A 172 10.38 -0.43 2.89
N ASN A 173 11.05 -0.28 4.04
CA ASN A 173 12.15 -1.15 4.43
C ASN A 173 11.72 -2.62 4.60
N ALA A 174 10.50 -2.86 5.09
CA ALA A 174 9.95 -4.21 5.14
C ALA A 174 9.83 -4.83 3.74
N ILE A 175 9.42 -4.06 2.73
CA ILE A 175 9.37 -4.51 1.33
C ILE A 175 10.78 -4.73 0.77
N LEU A 176 11.71 -3.79 1.00
CA LEU A 176 13.10 -3.91 0.53
C LEU A 176 13.82 -5.13 1.14
N SER A 177 13.47 -5.50 2.37
CA SER A 177 14.03 -6.68 3.05
C SER A 177 13.74 -8.01 2.33
N LEU A 178 12.81 -8.03 1.37
CA LEU A 178 12.54 -9.16 0.48
C LEU A 178 13.56 -9.31 -0.66
N GLY A 179 14.58 -8.45 -0.72
CA GLY A 179 15.60 -8.45 -1.77
C GLY A 179 15.26 -7.57 -2.97
N VAL A 180 14.32 -6.63 -2.81
CA VAL A 180 13.97 -5.65 -3.85
C VAL A 180 15.10 -4.62 -3.96
N ASN A 181 15.64 -4.44 -5.17
CA ASN A 181 16.65 -3.42 -5.43
C ASN A 181 15.97 -2.06 -5.71
N LEU A 182 16.36 -1.01 -5.01
CA LEU A 182 15.81 0.33 -5.19
C LEU A 182 16.86 1.28 -5.75
N GLN A 183 16.54 1.91 -6.89
CA GLN A 183 17.36 2.95 -7.52
C GLN A 183 16.61 4.28 -7.47
N LEU A 184 17.22 5.28 -6.83
CA LEU A 184 16.65 6.62 -6.66
C LEU A 184 17.28 7.61 -7.64
N GLY A 185 16.62 8.75 -7.85
CA GLY A 185 17.14 9.84 -8.68
C GLY A 185 17.11 9.61 -10.19
N LYS A 186 16.45 8.55 -10.68
CA LYS A 186 16.42 8.16 -12.10
C LYS A 186 15.01 8.21 -12.67
N ALA A 187 14.83 8.96 -13.76
CA ALA A 187 13.55 9.19 -14.41
C ALA A 187 13.52 8.58 -15.82
N LEU A 188 12.44 7.83 -16.10
CA LEU A 188 12.12 7.34 -17.43
C LEU A 188 11.91 8.55 -18.37
N GLY A 189 12.53 8.50 -19.55
CA GLY A 189 12.50 9.56 -20.56
C GLY A 189 13.53 10.68 -20.35
N ARG A 190 14.27 10.68 -19.24
CA ARG A 190 15.41 11.60 -19.00
C ARG A 190 16.72 10.83 -18.88
N ASP A 191 16.76 9.85 -17.98
CA ASP A 191 17.99 9.14 -17.62
C ASP A 191 18.07 7.75 -18.27
N PHE A 192 16.93 7.18 -18.64
CA PHE A 192 16.81 5.90 -19.35
C PHE A 192 15.47 5.81 -20.09
N TYR A 193 15.38 4.87 -21.03
CA TYR A 193 14.18 4.55 -21.80
C TYR A 193 13.79 3.07 -21.61
N LEU A 194 12.58 2.71 -22.05
CA LEU A 194 12.10 1.32 -21.95
C LEU A 194 13.00 0.33 -22.69
N LYS A 195 13.60 0.76 -23.81
CA LYS A 195 14.54 -0.06 -24.59
C LYS A 195 15.78 -0.43 -23.78
N ASP A 196 16.30 0.50 -22.97
CA ASP A 196 17.48 0.25 -22.13
C ASP A 196 17.21 -0.84 -21.10
N LEU A 197 15.99 -0.87 -20.53
CA LEU A 197 15.57 -1.93 -19.62
C LEU A 197 15.43 -3.28 -20.33
N ARG A 198 14.88 -3.31 -21.54
CA ARG A 198 14.85 -4.56 -22.33
C ARG A 198 16.26 -5.06 -22.64
N ASN A 199 17.16 -4.17 -23.03
CA ASN A 199 18.56 -4.50 -23.31
C ASN A 199 19.31 -4.96 -22.05
N ALA A 200 18.95 -4.44 -20.88
CA ALA A 200 19.47 -4.89 -19.57
C ALA A 200 18.90 -6.24 -19.10
N GLY A 201 18.05 -6.89 -19.91
CA GLY A 201 17.54 -8.23 -19.67
C GLY A 201 16.33 -8.29 -18.74
N TYR A 202 15.54 -7.21 -18.61
CA TYR A 202 14.27 -7.25 -17.88
C TYR A 202 13.18 -7.92 -18.72
N ASP A 203 12.64 -9.03 -18.20
CA ASP A 203 11.55 -9.79 -18.83
C ASP A 203 10.23 -9.00 -18.82
N ALA A 204 9.96 -8.24 -17.75
CA ALA A 204 8.77 -7.41 -17.61
C ALA A 204 9.09 -6.01 -17.08
N ILE A 205 8.25 -5.06 -17.45
CA ILE A 205 8.31 -3.66 -16.99
C ILE A 205 6.91 -3.26 -16.51
N PHE A 206 6.82 -2.76 -15.29
CA PHE A 206 5.58 -2.23 -14.70
C PHE A 206 5.70 -0.72 -14.51
N LEU A 207 4.76 0.04 -15.07
CA LEU A 207 4.75 1.50 -14.99
C LEU A 207 3.85 1.96 -13.83
N ALA A 208 4.46 2.54 -12.79
CA ALA A 208 3.82 2.95 -11.54
C ALA A 208 4.18 4.39 -11.13
N MET A 209 4.46 5.25 -12.12
CA MET A 209 4.95 6.61 -11.91
C MET A 209 3.91 7.55 -11.32
N GLY A 210 2.61 7.21 -11.40
CA GLY A 210 1.52 8.06 -10.93
C GLY A 210 1.34 9.35 -11.74
N ALA A 211 0.50 10.25 -11.24
CA ALA A 211 0.18 11.53 -11.87
C ALA A 211 0.84 12.69 -11.10
N HIS A 212 1.90 13.26 -11.68
CA HIS A 212 2.69 14.34 -11.05
C HIS A 212 2.43 15.72 -11.66
N LYS A 213 1.60 15.83 -12.70
CA LYS A 213 1.29 17.11 -13.36
C LYS A 213 0.10 17.76 -12.67
N ASN A 214 0.19 19.07 -12.44
CA ASN A 214 -0.94 19.87 -11.98
C ASN A 214 -2.01 19.98 -13.08
N ARG A 215 -3.26 20.11 -12.66
CA ARG A 215 -4.36 20.53 -13.54
C ARG A 215 -4.51 22.04 -13.41
N VAL A 216 -4.30 22.76 -14.49
CA VAL A 216 -4.42 24.22 -14.54
C VAL A 216 -5.83 24.60 -14.98
N LEU A 217 -6.40 25.65 -14.37
CA LEU A 217 -7.67 26.23 -14.78
C LEU A 217 -7.42 27.27 -15.88
N ASN A 218 -8.25 27.27 -16.92
CA ASN A 218 -8.18 28.26 -17.99
C ASN A 218 -9.02 29.49 -17.61
N ILE A 219 -8.53 30.28 -16.67
CA ILE A 219 -9.16 31.51 -16.19
C ILE A 219 -8.14 32.65 -16.14
N GLU A 220 -8.63 33.88 -16.30
CA GLU A 220 -7.79 35.06 -16.16
C GLU A 220 -7.19 35.14 -14.74
N GLY A 221 -5.95 35.60 -14.65
CA GLY A 221 -5.25 35.75 -13.37
C GLY A 221 -4.65 34.44 -12.80
N ILE A 222 -4.75 33.28 -13.47
CA ILE A 222 -4.22 32.00 -12.94
C ILE A 222 -2.69 31.97 -12.71
N GLN A 223 -1.95 32.90 -13.31
CA GLN A 223 -0.50 33.07 -13.11
C GLN A 223 -0.14 34.26 -12.20
N ALA A 224 -1.13 34.84 -11.51
CA ALA A 224 -0.88 35.94 -10.58
C ALA A 224 -0.06 35.47 -9.37
N ASP A 225 0.68 36.40 -8.77
CA ASP A 225 1.47 36.14 -7.58
C ASP A 225 0.59 35.63 -6.43
N GLY A 226 1.08 34.61 -5.71
CA GLY A 226 0.35 33.97 -4.61
C GLY A 226 -0.53 32.79 -5.02
N ILE A 227 -0.72 32.52 -6.31
CA ILE A 227 -1.40 31.30 -6.77
C ILE A 227 -0.42 30.12 -6.76
N LEU A 228 -0.69 29.15 -5.88
CA LEU A 228 0.14 27.97 -5.72
C LEU A 228 -0.56 26.73 -6.27
N ASN A 229 0.15 25.99 -7.12
CA ASN A 229 -0.28 24.68 -7.56
C ASN A 229 -0.17 23.64 -6.44
N ALA A 230 -1.22 22.85 -6.23
CA ALA A 230 -1.30 21.94 -5.10
C ALA A 230 -0.16 20.90 -5.05
N ILE A 231 0.22 20.31 -6.19
CA ILE A 231 1.30 19.30 -6.20
C ILE A 231 2.63 19.96 -5.90
N ASP A 232 2.90 21.13 -6.48
CA ASP A 232 4.17 21.85 -6.29
C ASP A 232 4.32 22.32 -4.84
N TYR A 233 3.24 22.87 -4.27
CA TYR A 233 3.20 23.28 -2.87
C TYR A 233 3.47 22.10 -1.92
N LEU A 234 2.75 20.99 -2.10
CA LEU A 234 2.92 19.82 -1.24
C LEU A 234 4.31 19.19 -1.39
N LEU A 235 4.86 19.17 -2.61
CA LEU A 235 6.23 18.71 -2.85
C LEU A 235 7.24 19.58 -2.08
N ASN A 236 7.09 20.91 -2.17
CA ASN A 236 7.99 21.85 -1.50
C ASN A 236 7.95 21.68 0.01
N VAL A 237 6.76 21.70 0.61
CA VAL A 237 6.56 21.53 2.05
C VAL A 237 7.09 20.18 2.54
N ASN A 238 6.85 19.10 1.80
CA ASN A 238 7.24 17.75 2.23
C ASN A 238 8.72 17.41 1.95
N LEU A 239 9.39 18.15 1.07
CA LEU A 239 10.82 18.00 0.79
C LEU A 239 11.69 19.04 1.52
N GLY A 240 11.09 20.07 2.13
CA GLY A 240 11.78 21.10 2.89
C GLY A 240 12.41 22.19 2.02
N TYR A 241 11.74 22.57 0.93
CA TYR A 241 12.09 23.74 0.12
C TYR A 241 11.42 25.01 0.63
#